data_AF-A0A536SB09-F1
#
_entry.id   AF-A0A536SB09-F1
#
_cell.length_a   1.000
_cell.length_b   1.000
_cell.length_c   1.000
_cell.angle_alpha   90.00
_cell.angle_beta   90.00
_cell.angle_gamma   90.00
#
_symmetry.space_group_name_H-M   'P 1'
#
loop_
_entity.id
_entity.type
_entity.pdbx_description
1 polymer ?
#
loop_
_entity_poly.entity_id
_entity_poly.type
_entity_poly.pdbx_seq_one_letter_code
_entity_poly.pdbx_strand_id
1 'polypeptide(L)'
;MSALEPLLERTVGGLGFQLADFEYINNSRTLRVFIEKQHEVAAGAVPGGITVADCESVSRQLQRVLEVEGVDYGRLEVSSPGLDRRLKRAVDFIRFAGREAQVRLRHPVNGRRNFVGVL
;
A
#
# COMPACT_ATOMS: atom_id res chain seq x y z
N MET A 1 11.72 -10.64 6.68
CA MET A 1 10.91 -10.04 5.60
C MET A 1 10.04 -11.15 5.03
N SER A 2 8.72 -10.96 4.99
CA SER A 2 7.80 -11.97 4.45
C SER A 2 8.06 -12.14 2.95
N ALA A 3 8.09 -13.38 2.45
CA ALA A 3 8.25 -13.67 1.01
C ALA A 3 7.12 -13.07 0.15
N LEU A 4 6.02 -12.67 0.78
CA LEU A 4 4.85 -12.08 0.13
C LEU A 4 5.08 -10.68 -0.42
N GLU A 5 5.81 -9.81 0.30
CA GLU A 5 5.98 -8.42 -0.14
C GLU A 5 6.72 -8.33 -1.48
N PRO A 6 7.87 -9.00 -1.70
CA PRO A 6 8.52 -9.02 -3.00
C PRO A 6 7.65 -9.64 -4.11
N LEU A 7 6.80 -10.61 -3.77
CA LEU A 7 5.88 -11.23 -4.74
C LEU A 7 4.81 -10.24 -5.20
N LEU A 8 4.19 -9.53 -4.27
CA LEU A 8 3.20 -8.49 -4.55
C LEU A 8 3.83 -7.34 -5.34
N GLU A 9 5.01 -6.86 -4.92
CA GLU A 9 5.72 -5.79 -5.62
C GLU A 9 6.02 -6.14 -7.08
N ARG A 10 6.55 -7.34 -7.36
CA ARG A 10 6.84 -7.78 -8.73
C ARG A 10 5.57 -7.90 -9.57
N THR A 11 4.51 -8.47 -9.00
CA THR A 11 3.28 -8.74 -9.72
C THR A 11 2.54 -7.45 -10.09
N VAL A 12 2.43 -6.55 -9.12
CA VAL A 12 1.79 -5.23 -9.29
C VAL A 12 2.64 -4.34 -10.21
N GLY A 13 3.96 -4.37 -10.07
CA GLY A 13 4.92 -3.66 -10.94
C GLY A 13 4.84 -4.09 -12.40
N GLY A 14 4.68 -5.39 -12.67
CA GLY A 14 4.50 -5.90 -14.03
C GLY A 14 3.24 -5.40 -14.74
N LEU A 15 2.26 -4.88 -13.99
CA LEU A 15 1.02 -4.30 -14.51
C LEU A 15 1.06 -2.77 -14.61
N GLY A 16 2.19 -2.11 -14.30
CA GLY A 16 2.33 -0.66 -14.34
C GLY A 16 1.84 0.06 -13.07
N PHE A 17 1.63 -0.67 -11.98
CA PHE A 17 1.24 -0.14 -10.69
C PHE A 17 2.40 -0.27 -9.69
N GLN A 18 2.36 0.51 -8.61
CA GLN A 18 3.25 0.33 -7.47
C GLN A 18 2.46 -0.23 -6.28
N LEU A 19 3.09 -1.15 -5.54
CA LEU A 19 2.59 -1.56 -4.23
C LEU A 19 2.76 -0.41 -3.23
N ALA A 20 1.65 0.07 -2.69
CA ALA A 20 1.63 1.10 -1.66
C ALA A 20 1.74 0.47 -0.27
N ASP A 21 0.91 -0.54 0.02
CA ASP A 21 0.91 -1.29 1.28
C ASP A 21 0.14 -2.62 1.10
N PHE A 22 0.23 -3.51 2.08
CA PHE A 22 -0.64 -4.68 2.21
C PHE A 22 -0.86 -5.02 3.69
N GLU A 23 -2.02 -5.59 4.00
CA GLU A 23 -2.36 -6.00 5.36
C GLU A 23 -3.20 -7.28 5.38
N TYR A 24 -3.03 -8.06 6.45
CA TYR A 24 -3.89 -9.19 6.78
C TYR A 24 -4.92 -8.73 7.81
N ILE A 25 -6.20 -8.96 7.53
CA ILE A 25 -7.34 -8.57 8.37
C ILE A 25 -8.11 -9.83 8.76
N ASN A 26 -8.82 -9.79 9.90
CA ASN A 26 -9.68 -10.87 10.39
C ASN A 26 -8.93 -12.21 10.54
N ASN A 27 -7.84 -12.20 11.31
CA ASN A 27 -6.97 -13.38 11.52
C ASN A 27 -6.46 -13.99 10.21
N SER A 28 -5.93 -13.14 9.32
CA SER A 28 -5.40 -13.53 8.00
C SER A 28 -6.42 -14.09 7.00
N ARG A 29 -7.72 -13.99 7.30
CA ARG A 29 -8.77 -14.42 6.38
C ARG A 29 -8.94 -13.46 5.19
N THR A 30 -8.57 -12.19 5.34
CA THR A 30 -8.57 -11.22 4.23
C THR A 30 -7.17 -10.66 4.01
N LEU A 31 -6.64 -10.83 2.79
CA LEU A 31 -5.45 -10.12 2.32
C LEU A 31 -5.92 -8.86 1.58
N ARG A 32 -5.59 -7.69 2.11
CA ARG A 32 -5.86 -6.41 1.44
C ARG A 32 -4.56 -5.86 0.87
N VAL A 33 -4.59 -5.51 -0.40
CA VAL A 33 -3.46 -4.95 -1.16
C VAL A 33 -3.81 -3.55 -1.63
N PHE A 34 -2.93 -2.59 -1.34
CA PHE A 34 -3.08 -1.21 -1.74
C PHE A 34 -2.14 -0.90 -2.91
N ILE A 35 -2.70 -0.37 -3.99
CA ILE A 35 -1.97 -0.03 -5.22
C ILE A 35 -2.08 1.46 -5.55
N GLU A 36 -1.09 1.94 -6.29
CA GLU A 36 -1.08 3.27 -6.90
C GLU A 36 -0.53 3.21 -8.33
N LYS A 37 -0.79 4.21 -9.15
CA LYS A 37 -0.22 4.26 -10.51
C LYS A 37 1.24 4.61 -10.45
N GLN A 38 2.09 3.82 -11.12
CA GLN A 38 3.54 4.01 -11.07
C GLN A 38 3.99 5.38 -11.60
N HIS A 39 3.23 5.95 -12.55
CA HIS A 39 3.50 7.23 -13.18
C HIS A 39 3.13 8.44 -12.30
N GLU A 40 2.27 8.26 -11.29
CA GLU A 40 1.95 9.29 -10.28
C GLU A 40 2.99 9.36 -9.15
N VAL A 41 3.82 8.32 -9.03
CA VAL A 41 4.90 8.24 -8.05
C VAL A 41 6.09 9.09 -8.51
N ALA A 42 6.28 9.22 -9.83
CA ALA A 42 7.47 9.84 -10.43
C ALA A 42 7.34 11.36 -10.65
N ALA A 43 6.13 11.88 -10.77
CA ALA A 43 5.87 13.30 -10.96
C ALA A 43 4.76 13.69 -10.00
N GLY A 44 4.93 14.77 -9.23
CA GLY A 44 3.89 15.33 -8.33
C GLY A 44 2.64 15.86 -9.04
N ALA A 45 2.23 15.20 -10.12
CA ALA A 45 1.07 15.46 -10.94
C ALA A 45 -0.22 14.96 -10.27
N VAL A 46 -1.33 15.58 -10.69
CA VAL A 46 -2.69 15.33 -10.22
C VAL A 46 -2.97 13.82 -10.18
N PRO A 47 -3.41 13.26 -9.04
CA PRO A 47 -3.68 11.84 -8.91
C PRO A 47 -4.87 11.49 -9.82
N GLY A 48 -4.59 10.89 -10.97
CA GLY A 48 -5.57 10.14 -11.73
C GLY A 48 -5.84 8.84 -10.99
N GLY A 49 -6.62 8.92 -9.90
CA GLY A 49 -6.81 7.84 -8.95
C GLY A 49 -7.06 6.45 -9.56
N ILE A 50 -6.78 5.42 -8.76
CA ILE A 50 -7.05 4.04 -9.12
C ILE A 50 -8.54 3.87 -9.40
N THR A 51 -8.85 3.32 -10.56
CA THR A 51 -10.22 3.01 -10.98
C THR A 51 -10.62 1.61 -10.51
N VAL A 52 -11.92 1.31 -10.56
CA VAL A 52 -12.42 -0.05 -10.27
C VAL A 52 -11.83 -1.07 -11.24
N ALA A 53 -11.65 -0.70 -12.52
CA ALA A 53 -11.05 -1.57 -13.53
C ALA A 53 -9.57 -1.89 -13.23
N ASP A 54 -8.83 -0.92 -12.70
CA ASP A 54 -7.44 -1.12 -12.25
C ASP A 54 -7.39 -2.15 -11.10
N CYS A 55 -8.24 -1.98 -10.08
CA CYS A 55 -8.36 -2.93 -8.97
C CYS A 55 -8.74 -4.33 -9.46
N GLU A 56 -9.67 -4.42 -10.40
CA GLU A 56 -10.13 -5.70 -10.96
C GLU A 56 -9.02 -6.42 -11.74
N SER A 57 -8.26 -5.68 -12.56
CA SER A 57 -7.10 -6.19 -13.29
C SER A 57 -6.03 -6.76 -12.35
N VAL A 58 -5.64 -5.98 -11.35
CA VAL A 58 -4.65 -6.41 -10.35
C VAL A 58 -5.17 -7.57 -9.51
N SER A 59 -6.43 -7.54 -9.09
CA SER A 59 -7.06 -8.63 -8.32
C SER A 59 -6.98 -9.96 -9.07
N ARG A 60 -7.35 -9.97 -10.36
CA ARG A 60 -7.28 -11.17 -11.20
C ARG A 60 -5.86 -11.73 -11.31
N GLN A 61 -4.87 -10.86 -11.47
CA GLN A 61 -3.48 -11.29 -11.60
C GLN A 61 -2.94 -11.83 -10.28
N LEU A 62 -3.19 -11.12 -9.17
CA LEU A 62 -2.77 -11.53 -7.84
C LEU A 62 -3.39 -12.86 -7.43
N GLN A 63 -4.67 -13.10 -7.72
CA GLN A 63 -5.31 -14.39 -7.42
C GLN A 63 -4.53 -15.57 -8.00
N ARG A 64 -4.14 -15.49 -9.29
CA ARG A 64 -3.39 -16.54 -9.98
C ARG A 64 -1.99 -16.74 -9.38
N VAL A 65 -1.28 -15.65 -9.14
CA VAL A 65 0.09 -15.70 -8.62
C VAL A 65 0.11 -16.24 -7.19
N LEU A 66 -0.81 -15.79 -6.33
CA LEU A 66 -0.92 -16.25 -4.96
C LEU A 66 -1.28 -17.74 -4.88
N GLU A 67 -2.10 -18.23 -5.81
CA GLU A 67 -2.43 -19.66 -5.93
C GLU A 67 -1.19 -20.50 -6.31
N VAL A 68 -0.44 -20.06 -7.32
CA VAL A 68 0.80 -20.74 -7.77
C VAL A 68 1.86 -20.79 -6.66
N GLU A 69 2.00 -19.71 -5.90
CA GLU A 69 2.98 -19.60 -4.81
C GLU A 69 2.49 -20.21 -3.49
N GLY A 70 1.27 -20.77 -3.46
CA GLY A 70 0.71 -21.44 -2.29
C GLY A 70 0.45 -20.52 -1.10
N VAL A 71 0.12 -19.25 -1.36
CA VAL A 71 -0.22 -18.28 -0.30
C VAL A 71 -1.63 -18.55 0.19
N ASP A 72 -1.78 -18.85 1.48
CA ASP A 72 -3.09 -19.03 2.10
C ASP A 72 -3.75 -17.66 2.40
N TYR A 73 -4.92 -17.45 1.81
CA TYR A 73 -5.79 -16.30 2.07
C TYR A 73 -7.25 -16.69 1.82
N GLY A 74 -8.18 -16.17 2.62
CA GLY A 74 -9.61 -16.45 2.44
C GLY A 74 -10.29 -15.52 1.41
N ARG A 75 -9.95 -14.24 1.42
CA ARG A 75 -10.48 -13.20 0.52
C ARG A 75 -9.37 -12.24 0.13
N LEU A 76 -9.30 -11.89 -1.15
CA LEU A 76 -8.42 -10.83 -1.66
C LEU A 76 -9.22 -9.55 -1.85
N GLU A 77 -8.68 -8.43 -1.37
CA GLU A 77 -9.18 -7.08 -1.62
C GLU A 77 -8.07 -6.24 -2.26
N VAL A 78 -8.39 -5.54 -3.35
CA VAL A 78 -7.48 -4.59 -3.99
C VAL A 78 -8.09 -3.21 -3.96
N SER A 79 -7.35 -2.22 -3.48
CA SER A 79 -7.83 -0.85 -3.29
C SER A 79 -6.73 0.18 -3.47
N SER A 80 -7.09 1.47 -3.53
CA SER A 80 -6.12 2.55 -3.41
C SER A 80 -5.87 2.87 -1.94
N PRO A 81 -4.68 3.39 -1.57
CA PRO A 81 -4.36 3.74 -0.18
C PRO A 81 -5.16 4.95 0.35
N GLY A 82 -5.85 5.70 -0.52
CA GLY A 82 -6.62 6.89 -0.14
C GLY A 82 -5.77 8.01 0.50
N LEU A 83 -6.40 8.80 1.36
CA LEU A 83 -5.74 9.90 2.11
C LEU A 83 -4.88 9.39 3.27
N ASP A 84 -5.15 8.17 3.77
CA ASP A 84 -4.50 7.57 4.94
C ASP A 84 -3.27 6.71 4.56
N ARG A 85 -2.58 7.08 3.47
CA ARG A 85 -1.41 6.35 2.97
C ARG A 85 -0.31 6.33 4.04
N ARG A 86 0.08 5.13 4.46
CA ARG A 86 1.23 4.94 5.34
C ARG A 86 2.55 5.22 4.61
N LEU A 87 3.40 6.04 5.23
CA LEU A 87 4.75 6.29 4.73
C LEU A 87 5.70 5.20 5.27
N LYS A 88 6.36 4.49 4.35
CA LYS A 88 7.28 3.40 4.70
C LYS A 88 8.69 3.61 4.19
N ARG A 89 8.83 4.04 2.93
CA ARG A 89 10.12 4.20 2.27
C ARG A 89 10.59 5.64 2.39
N ALA A 90 11.90 5.86 2.36
CA ALA A 90 12.48 7.22 2.42
C ALA A 90 11.91 8.16 1.33
N VAL A 91 11.66 7.63 0.14
CA VAL A 91 11.04 8.38 -0.97
C VAL A 91 9.62 8.83 -0.67
N ASP A 92 8.87 8.09 0.16
CA ASP A 92 7.53 8.50 0.58
C ASP A 92 7.62 9.77 1.45
N PHE A 93 8.57 9.82 2.40
CA PHE A 93 8.75 11.02 3.23
C PHE A 93 9.13 12.27 2.40
N ILE A 94 9.98 12.09 1.38
CA ILE A 94 10.35 13.19 0.48
C ILE A 94 9.14 13.66 -0.34
N ARG A 95 8.32 12.74 -0.86
CA ARG A 95 7.13 13.05 -1.67
C ARG A 95 6.06 13.81 -0.89
N PHE A 96 5.91 13.52 0.39
CA PHE A 96 4.90 14.11 1.26
C PHE A 96 5.43 15.21 2.19
N ALA A 97 6.69 15.65 2.01
CA ALA A 97 7.27 16.76 2.76
C ALA A 97 6.39 18.02 2.63
N GLY A 98 6.19 18.75 3.73
CA GLY A 98 5.31 19.92 3.77
C GLY A 98 3.81 19.61 3.81
N ARG A 99 3.40 18.33 3.89
CA ARG A 99 2.00 17.93 4.10
C ARG A 99 1.75 17.52 5.54
N GLU A 100 0.50 17.65 5.99
CA GLU A 100 0.09 17.17 7.31
C GLU A 100 0.16 15.63 7.36
N ALA A 101 0.69 15.11 8.46
CA ALA A 101 0.79 13.69 8.74
C ALA A 101 0.50 13.39 10.20
N GLN A 102 -0.05 12.19 10.43
CA GLN A 102 -0.22 11.63 11.77
C GLN A 102 0.93 10.67 12.09
N VAL A 103 1.62 10.92 13.20
CA VAL A 103 2.71 10.06 13.68
C VAL A 103 2.30 9.40 14.99
N ARG A 104 2.38 8.06 15.00
CA ARG A 104 2.20 7.27 16.22
C ARG A 104 3.54 6.69 16.68
N LEU A 105 4.01 7.15 17.83
CA LEU A 105 5.24 6.68 18.45
C LEU A 105 5.06 5.31 19.10
N ARG A 106 6.13 4.50 19.08
CA ARG A 106 6.21 3.24 19.83
C ARG A 106 6.30 3.49 21.34
N HIS A 107 7.15 4.45 21.73
CA HIS A 107 7.32 4.89 23.11
C HIS A 107 6.76 6.32 23.26
N PRO A 108 6.07 6.63 24.37
CA PRO A 108 5.55 7.96 24.59
C PRO A 108 6.69 8.97 24.75
N VAL A 109 6.50 10.16 24.18
CA VAL A 109 7.33 11.34 24.44
C VAL A 109 6.42 12.35 25.15
N ASN A 110 6.84 12.83 26.32
CA ASN A 110 6.04 13.74 27.16
C ASN A 110 4.61 13.22 27.44
N GLY A 111 4.48 11.92 27.70
CA GLY A 111 3.19 11.27 27.96
C GLY A 111 2.27 11.13 26.74
N ARG A 112 2.71 11.55 25.54
CA ARG A 112 1.92 11.50 24.31
C ARG A 112 2.54 10.51 23.31
N ARG A 113 1.67 9.78 22.59
CA ARG A 113 2.07 8.84 21.54
C ARG A 113 1.62 9.24 20.15
N ASN A 114 0.57 10.05 20.04
CA ASN A 114 0.01 10.47 18.77
C ASN A 114 0.31 11.96 18.58
N PHE A 115 0.86 12.29 17.41
CA PHE A 115 1.20 13.64 17.00
C PHE A 115 0.57 13.87 15.62
N VAL A 116 0.13 15.10 15.39
CA VAL A 116 -0.32 15.58 14.08
C VAL A 116 0.48 16.84 13.79
N GLY A 117 1.03 16.94 12.59
CA GLY A 117 1.85 18.07 12.19
C GLY A 117 2.33 17.92 10.75
N VAL A 118 3.11 18.90 10.29
CA VAL A 118 3.66 18.90 8.94
C VAL A 118 4.96 18.10 8.90
N LEU A 119 5.10 17.23 7.89
CA LEU A 119 6.30 16.45 7.58
C LEU A 119 7.50 17.32 7.20
#